data_AF-A0A2Z6RQX4-F1
#
_entry.id   AF-A0A2Z6RQX4-F1
#
_cell.length_a   1.000
_cell.length_b   1.000
_cell.length_c   1.000
_cell.angle_alpha   90.00
_cell.angle_beta   90.00
_cell.angle_gamma   90.00
#
_symmetry.space_group_name_H-M   'P 1'
#
loop_
_entity.id
_entity.type
_entity.pdbx_description
1 polymer ?
#
loop_
_entity_poly.entity_id
_entity_poly.type
_entity_poly.pdbx_seq_one_letter_code
_entity_poly.pdbx_strand_id
1 'polypeptide(L)'
;MSSPASPASITEEISTRTIPDVVKDFNTEELIEYLGRKDLKLKESHFKILRKEEITGRSFLKLTEEKLERYGMKGGPATVLVEFIESLGQKLRNYSSLKTLDDLKEMLHRNKVNGEDITNIKQFTPGE
;
A
#
# COMPACT_ATOMS: atom_id res chain seq x y z
N MET A 1 -13.70 -5.24 39.49
CA MET A 1 -13.20 -3.89 39.11
C MET A 1 -12.39 -4.06 37.84
N SER A 2 -12.97 -3.76 36.67
CA SER A 2 -12.22 -3.80 35.42
C SER A 2 -11.28 -2.60 35.36
N SER A 3 -9.98 -2.86 35.23
CA SER A 3 -8.99 -1.81 34.98
C SER A 3 -9.31 -1.09 33.67
N PRO A 4 -9.16 0.24 33.60
CA PRO A 4 -9.24 0.94 32.33
C PRO A 4 -8.03 0.56 31.48
N ALA A 5 -8.26 0.24 30.20
CA ALA A 5 -7.18 -0.04 29.27
C ALA A 5 -6.28 1.20 29.13
N SER A 6 -4.97 1.02 29.38
CA SER A 6 -3.98 2.09 29.29
C SER A 6 -3.84 2.59 27.85
N PRO A 7 -3.74 3.91 27.62
CA PRO A 7 -3.56 4.49 26.28
C PRO A 7 -2.24 4.07 25.61
N ALA A 8 -1.25 3.60 26.39
CA ALA A 8 0.02 3.07 25.88
C ALA A 8 -0.15 1.83 24.98
N SER A 9 -1.12 0.95 25.28
CA SER A 9 -1.37 -0.25 24.46
C SER A 9 -1.98 0.09 23.10
N ILE A 10 -2.70 1.20 23.01
CA ILE A 10 -3.31 1.66 21.75
C ILE A 10 -2.23 2.23 20.83
N THR A 11 -1.19 2.88 21.36
CA THR A 11 -0.09 3.47 20.59
C THR A 11 0.96 2.46 20.10
N GLU A 12 1.17 1.35 20.81
CA GLU A 12 2.12 0.30 20.38
C GLU A 12 1.55 -0.61 19.27
N GLU A 13 0.24 -0.90 19.27
CA GLU A 13 -0.40 -1.76 18.26
C GLU A 13 -0.30 -1.14 16.84
N ILE A 14 -0.39 0.18 16.74
CA ILE A 14 -0.25 0.92 15.48
C ILE A 14 1.21 0.99 15.01
N SER A 15 2.17 0.93 15.92
CA SER A 15 3.60 1.12 15.63
C SER A 15 4.26 -0.08 14.94
N THR A 16 3.60 -1.23 14.88
CA THR A 16 4.13 -2.48 14.29
C THR A 16 3.32 -3.00 13.09
N ARG A 17 2.14 -2.42 12.84
CA ARG A 17 1.20 -2.93 11.84
C ARG A 17 1.64 -2.53 10.43
N THR A 18 1.75 -3.53 9.56
CA THR A 18 2.18 -3.31 8.18
C THR A 18 1.03 -2.88 7.28
N ILE A 19 1.32 -2.26 6.11
CA ILE A 19 0.24 -1.88 5.17
C ILE A 19 -0.63 -3.10 4.76
N PRO A 20 -0.08 -4.28 4.46
CA PRO A 20 -0.87 -5.49 4.27
C PRO A 20 -1.74 -5.86 5.47
N ASP A 21 -1.24 -5.71 6.70
CA ASP A 21 -2.03 -6.02 7.92
C ASP A 21 -3.21 -5.07 8.08
N VAL A 22 -3.05 -3.80 7.69
CA VAL A 22 -4.17 -2.84 7.67
C VAL A 22 -5.16 -3.20 6.57
N VAL A 23 -4.68 -3.45 5.34
CA VAL A 23 -5.55 -3.75 4.19
C VAL A 23 -6.33 -5.03 4.41
N LYS A 24 -5.75 -6.05 5.06
CA LYS A 24 -6.39 -7.35 5.30
C LYS A 24 -7.72 -7.24 6.06
N ASP A 25 -7.87 -6.22 6.90
CA ASP A 25 -9.03 -6.06 7.76
C ASP A 25 -10.17 -5.24 7.10
N PHE A 26 -9.95 -4.72 5.89
CA PHE A 26 -10.96 -3.95 5.17
C PHE A 26 -12.12 -4.82 4.67
N ASN A 27 -13.34 -4.31 4.86
CA ASN A 27 -14.49 -4.74 4.09
C ASN A 27 -14.39 -4.24 2.63
N THR A 28 -15.33 -4.65 1.78
CA THR A 28 -15.29 -4.34 0.33
C THR A 28 -15.35 -2.84 0.04
N GLU A 29 -16.13 -2.07 0.79
CA GLU A 29 -16.27 -0.63 0.56
C GLU A 29 -15.05 0.14 1.06
N GLU A 30 -14.52 -0.22 2.23
CA GLU A 30 -13.26 0.33 2.76
C GLU A 30 -12.08 0.07 1.81
N LEU A 31 -12.03 -1.13 1.22
CA LEU A 31 -11.03 -1.47 0.21
C LEU A 31 -11.16 -0.58 -1.04
N ILE A 32 -12.37 -0.39 -1.55
CA ILE A 32 -12.62 0.46 -2.73
C ILE A 32 -12.25 1.91 -2.43
N GLU A 33 -12.62 2.43 -1.26
CA GLU A 33 -12.24 3.78 -0.84
C GLU A 33 -10.71 3.92 -0.76
N TYR A 34 -10.03 2.94 -0.17
CA TYR A 34 -8.57 2.91 -0.11
C TYR A 34 -7.93 2.93 -1.50
N LEU A 35 -8.43 2.09 -2.43
CA LEU A 35 -7.93 2.02 -3.81
C LEU A 35 -8.26 3.28 -4.61
N GLY A 36 -9.42 3.90 -4.40
CA GLY A 36 -9.84 5.14 -5.06
C GLY A 36 -8.98 6.34 -4.67
N ARG A 37 -8.38 6.33 -3.47
CA ARG A 37 -7.39 7.33 -3.04
C ARG A 37 -5.99 7.11 -3.66
N LYS A 38 -5.77 6.01 -4.39
CA LYS A 38 -4.50 5.72 -5.09
C LYS A 38 -4.59 6.14 -6.55
N ASP A 39 -3.47 6.59 -7.12
CA ASP A 39 -3.37 6.92 -8.54
C ASP A 39 -3.17 5.66 -9.41
N LEU A 40 -4.14 4.74 -9.35
CA LEU A 40 -4.14 3.48 -10.10
C LEU A 40 -4.85 3.58 -11.46
N LYS A 41 -5.38 4.77 -11.80
CA LYS A 41 -6.14 5.02 -13.05
C LYS A 41 -7.30 4.03 -13.27
N LEU A 42 -7.85 3.50 -12.18
CA LEU A 42 -9.03 2.65 -12.20
C LEU A 42 -10.29 3.50 -12.36
N LYS A 43 -11.30 2.95 -13.03
CA LYS A 43 -12.60 3.58 -13.23
C LYS A 43 -13.64 2.88 -12.36
N GLU A 44 -14.75 3.55 -12.15
CA GLU A 44 -15.89 3.03 -11.37
C GLU A 44 -16.35 1.63 -11.82
N SER A 45 -16.30 1.33 -13.12
CA SER A 45 -16.64 0.01 -13.65
C SER A 45 -15.76 -1.12 -13.11
N HIS A 46 -14.50 -0.84 -12.76
CA HIS A 46 -13.60 -1.83 -12.16
C HIS A 46 -13.97 -2.06 -10.70
N PHE A 47 -14.31 -1.01 -9.95
CA PHE A 47 -14.76 -1.14 -8.56
C PHE A 47 -16.09 -1.88 -8.44
N LYS A 48 -16.99 -1.73 -9.41
CA LYS A 48 -18.23 -2.54 -9.50
C LYS A 48 -17.96 -4.04 -9.56
N ILE A 49 -16.87 -4.47 -10.19
CA ILE A 49 -16.46 -5.89 -10.21
C ILE A 49 -16.06 -6.34 -8.80
N LEU A 50 -15.26 -5.53 -8.09
CA LEU A 50 -14.87 -5.83 -6.71
C LEU A 50 -16.08 -5.91 -5.77
N ARG A 51 -17.09 -5.04 -5.96
CA ARG A 51 -18.36 -5.09 -5.20
C ARG A 51 -19.16 -6.36 -5.52
N LYS A 52 -19.30 -6.67 -6.81
CA LYS A 52 -20.07 -7.83 -7.28
C LYS A 52 -19.52 -9.15 -6.72
N GLU A 53 -18.20 -9.26 -6.67
CA GLU A 53 -17.52 -10.46 -6.16
C GLU A 53 -17.24 -10.39 -4.64
N GLU A 54 -17.76 -9.37 -3.95
CA GLU A 54 -17.61 -9.16 -2.51
C GLU A 54 -16.15 -9.26 -2.03
N ILE A 55 -15.23 -8.68 -2.81
CA ILE A 55 -13.80 -8.76 -2.53
C ILE A 55 -13.50 -7.93 -1.28
N THR A 56 -13.19 -8.61 -0.18
CA THR A 56 -12.67 -8.01 1.04
C THR A 56 -11.16 -7.81 0.94
N GLY A 57 -10.60 -7.00 1.83
CA GLY A 57 -9.16 -6.77 1.91
C GLY A 57 -8.34 -8.06 2.06
N ARG A 58 -8.82 -9.04 2.84
CA ARG A 58 -8.16 -10.35 2.97
C ARG A 58 -8.15 -11.15 1.66
N SER A 59 -9.23 -11.11 0.89
CA SER A 59 -9.32 -11.78 -0.41
C SER A 59 -8.53 -11.04 -1.48
N PHE A 60 -8.51 -9.71 -1.40
CA PHE A 60 -7.76 -8.83 -2.29
C PHE A 60 -6.27 -9.16 -2.32
N LEU A 61 -5.65 -9.34 -1.16
CA LEU A 61 -4.23 -9.71 -1.03
C LEU A 61 -3.88 -11.09 -1.65
N LYS A 62 -4.87 -11.86 -2.10
CA LYS A 62 -4.71 -13.18 -2.74
C LYS A 62 -5.23 -13.22 -4.18
N LEU A 63 -5.55 -12.06 -4.75
CA LEU A 63 -5.97 -11.97 -6.15
C LEU A 63 -4.79 -12.24 -7.09
N THR A 64 -5.14 -12.83 -8.22
CA THR A 64 -4.25 -13.03 -9.36
C THR A 64 -4.93 -12.44 -10.58
N GLU A 65 -4.16 -12.16 -11.63
CA GLU A 65 -4.72 -11.65 -12.89
C GLU A 65 -5.80 -12.60 -13.42
N GLU A 66 -5.55 -13.91 -13.41
CA GLU A 66 -6.50 -14.93 -13.86
C GLU A 66 -7.85 -14.87 -13.12
N LYS A 67 -7.85 -14.67 -11.80
CA LYS A 67 -9.10 -14.55 -11.03
C LYS A 67 -9.85 -13.28 -11.42
N LEU A 68 -9.13 -12.16 -11.52
CA LEU A 68 -9.71 -10.88 -11.92
C LEU A 68 -10.33 -10.97 -13.32
N GLU A 69 -9.64 -11.62 -14.26
CA GLU A 69 -10.16 -11.85 -15.62
C GLU A 69 -11.40 -12.75 -15.63
N ARG A 70 -11.44 -13.81 -14.81
CA ARG A 70 -12.63 -14.66 -14.62
C ARG A 70 -13.83 -13.89 -14.06
N TYR A 71 -13.58 -12.87 -13.24
CA TYR A 71 -14.62 -11.95 -12.74
C TYR A 71 -15.07 -10.92 -13.78
N GLY A 72 -14.47 -10.92 -14.97
CA GLY A 72 -14.78 -10.01 -16.06
C GLY A 72 -13.95 -8.73 -16.07
N MET A 73 -12.87 -8.66 -15.28
CA MET A 73 -11.92 -7.54 -15.35
C MET A 73 -11.09 -7.65 -16.62
N LYS A 74 -10.81 -6.51 -17.26
CA LYS A 74 -9.89 -6.48 -18.41
C LYS A 74 -8.44 -6.63 -17.93
N GLY A 75 -7.59 -7.23 -18.77
CA GLY A 75 -6.19 -7.51 -18.44
C GLY A 75 -5.43 -6.30 -17.89
N GLY A 76 -5.51 -5.14 -18.55
CA GLY A 76 -4.82 -3.92 -18.08
C GLY A 76 -5.12 -3.55 -16.61
N PRO A 77 -6.39 -3.29 -16.24
CA PRO A 77 -6.77 -3.09 -14.84
C PRO A 77 -6.42 -4.25 -13.90
N ALA A 78 -6.48 -5.50 -14.37
CA ALA A 78 -6.11 -6.66 -13.58
C ALA A 78 -4.62 -6.67 -13.22
N THR A 79 -3.74 -6.42 -14.20
CA THR A 79 -2.30 -6.27 -14.00
C THR A 79 -1.99 -5.14 -13.03
N VAL A 80 -2.61 -3.96 -13.20
CA VAL A 80 -2.41 -2.82 -12.28
C VAL A 80 -2.74 -3.19 -10.82
N LEU A 81 -3.82 -3.93 -10.59
CA LEU A 81 -4.17 -4.36 -9.23
C LEU A 81 -3.18 -5.37 -8.66
N VAL A 82 -2.71 -6.33 -9.47
CA VAL A 82 -1.74 -7.34 -9.02
C VAL A 82 -0.38 -6.70 -8.72
N GLU A 83 0.14 -5.85 -9.61
CA GLU A 83 1.37 -5.09 -9.37
C GLU A 83 1.25 -4.23 -8.10
N PHE A 84 0.09 -3.63 -7.87
CA PHE A 84 -0.16 -2.87 -6.65
C PHE A 84 -0.11 -3.77 -5.41
N ILE A 85 -0.73 -4.95 -5.42
CA ILE A 85 -0.67 -5.93 -4.32
C ILE A 85 0.78 -6.32 -4.02
N GLU A 86 1.59 -6.61 -5.05
CA GLU A 86 3.00 -6.95 -4.89
C GLU A 86 3.81 -5.78 -4.28
N SER A 87 3.49 -4.55 -4.66
CA SER A 87 4.13 -3.34 -4.10
C SER A 87 3.87 -3.16 -2.60
N LEU A 88 2.72 -3.65 -2.09
CA LEU A 88 2.40 -3.60 -0.65
C LEU A 88 3.36 -4.47 0.17
N GLY A 89 3.82 -5.59 -0.39
CA GLY A 89 4.81 -6.47 0.24
C GLY A 89 6.24 -5.94 0.16
N GLN A 90 6.61 -5.27 -0.94
CA GLN A 90 7.97 -4.73 -1.12
C GLN A 90 8.29 -3.58 -0.17
N LYS A 91 7.30 -2.73 0.17
CA LYS A 91 7.49 -1.63 1.13
C LYS A 91 7.96 -2.08 2.52
N LEU A 92 7.71 -3.34 2.89
CA LEU A 92 8.16 -3.92 4.17
C LEU A 92 9.58 -4.46 4.15
N ARG A 93 10.02 -5.01 3.02
CA ARG A 93 11.41 -5.43 2.85
C ARG A 93 12.32 -4.21 2.84
N ASN A 94 11.93 -3.13 2.17
CA ASN A 94 12.87 -2.09 1.78
C ASN A 94 13.44 -1.23 2.91
N TYR A 95 12.91 -1.26 4.13
CA TYR A 95 13.49 -0.50 5.25
C TYR A 95 14.13 -1.37 6.33
N SER A 96 13.57 -2.56 6.59
CA SER A 96 14.12 -3.49 7.60
C SER A 96 15.21 -4.41 7.05
N SER A 97 15.30 -4.57 5.72
CA SER A 97 16.28 -5.44 5.05
C SER A 97 17.36 -4.70 4.27
N LEU A 98 17.53 -3.38 4.48
CA LEU A 98 18.70 -2.63 4.04
C LEU A 98 19.95 -3.21 4.72
N LYS A 99 20.56 -4.18 4.05
CA LYS A 99 21.77 -4.85 4.53
C LYS A 99 22.98 -4.42 3.73
N THR A 100 22.77 -3.88 2.53
CA THR A 100 23.83 -3.52 1.59
C THR A 100 23.65 -2.13 0.98
N LEU A 101 24.75 -1.58 0.46
CA LEU A 101 24.79 -0.30 -0.23
C LEU A 101 23.94 -0.30 -1.51
N ASP A 102 23.84 -1.45 -2.19
CA ASP A 102 23.04 -1.60 -3.40
C ASP A 102 21.54 -1.53 -3.09
N ASP A 103 21.07 -2.16 -2.01
CA ASP A 103 19.67 -2.06 -1.56
C ASP A 103 19.29 -0.60 -1.29
N LEU A 104 20.21 0.16 -0.67
CA LEU A 104 20.02 1.58 -0.38
C LEU A 104 19.98 2.42 -1.66
N LYS A 105 20.89 2.15 -2.61
CA LYS A 105 20.91 2.85 -3.91
C LYS A 105 19.64 2.60 -4.71
N GLU A 106 19.18 1.36 -4.77
CA GLU A 106 17.95 1.01 -5.48
C GLU A 106 16.73 1.71 -4.86
N MET A 107 16.67 1.77 -3.52
CA MET A 107 15.61 2.47 -2.79
C MET A 107 15.62 3.98 -3.07
N LEU A 108 16.80 4.62 -3.08
CA LEU A 108 16.94 6.05 -3.38
C LEU A 108 16.46 6.39 -4.81
N HIS A 109 16.82 5.56 -5.80
CA HIS A 109 16.35 5.72 -7.18
C HIS A 109 14.82 5.60 -7.30
N ARG A 110 14.22 4.63 -6.61
CA ARG A 110 12.76 4.43 -6.60
C ARG A 110 12.02 5.63 -6.00
N ASN A 111 12.62 6.31 -5.03
CA ASN A 111 12.06 7.52 -4.42
C ASN A 111 12.45 8.81 -5.14
N LYS A 112 13.11 8.72 -6.31
CA LYS A 112 13.61 9.87 -7.09
C LYS A 112 14.57 10.76 -6.29
N VAL A 113 15.25 10.18 -5.30
CA VAL A 113 16.28 10.84 -4.48
C VAL A 113 17.64 10.46 -5.07
N ASN A 114 17.82 10.80 -6.33
CA ASN A 114 19.04 10.50 -7.08
C ASN A 114 19.92 11.73 -6.82
N GLY A 115 21.04 11.57 -6.12
CA GLY A 115 21.91 12.67 -5.68
C GLY A 115 22.53 13.54 -6.78
N GLU A 116 22.03 13.48 -8.02
CA GLU A 116 22.36 14.41 -9.11
C GLU A 116 21.75 15.80 -8.88
N ASP A 117 20.66 15.92 -8.10
CA ASP A 117 20.04 17.21 -7.76
C ASP A 117 19.57 17.26 -6.29
N ILE A 118 20.52 17.35 -5.36
CA ILE A 118 20.24 17.72 -3.96
C ILE A 118 19.69 19.16 -3.87
N THR A 119 19.79 19.93 -4.95
CA THR A 119 19.34 21.31 -5.13
C THR A 119 17.82 21.50 -5.00
N ASN A 120 17.01 20.43 -5.10
CA ASN A 120 15.55 20.48 -4.95
C ASN A 120 15.05 20.24 -3.53
N ILE A 121 15.93 19.86 -2.58
CA ILE A 121 15.54 19.76 -1.17
C ILE A 121 15.49 21.18 -0.62
N LYS A 122 14.28 21.65 -0.28
CA LYS A 122 14.10 22.92 0.42
C LYS A 122 14.94 22.91 1.69
N GLN A 123 16.01 23.69 1.71
CA GLN A 123 16.81 23.88 2.91
C GLN A 123 15.97 24.59 3.96
N PHE A 124 16.05 24.10 5.19
CA PHE A 124 15.44 24.77 6.32
C PHE A 124 16.07 26.16 6.48
N THR A 125 15.23 27.18 6.49
CA THR A 125 15.60 28.55 6.85
C THR A 125 15.04 28.81 8.25
N PRO A 126 15.89 28.87 9.30
CA PRO A 126 15.45 29.26 10.62
C PRO A 126 14.95 30.71 10.56
N GLY A 127 13.77 30.98 11.10
CA GLY A 127 13.27 32.35 11.27
C GLY A 127 14.08 33.09 12.33
N GLU A 128 14.33 34.38 12.08
CA GLU A 128 14.92 35.32 13.05
C GLU A 128 14.01 35.53 14.27
#